data_AF-A0A255TM86-F1
#
_entry.id   AF-A0A255TM86-F1
#
_cell.length_a   1.000
_cell.length_b   1.000
_cell.length_c   1.000
_cell.angle_alpha   90.00
_cell.angle_beta   90.00
_cell.angle_gamma   90.00
#
_symmetry.space_group_name_H-M   'P 1'
#
loop_
_entity.id
_entity.type
_entity.pdbx_description
1 polymer ?
#
loop_
_entity_poly.entity_id
_entity_poly.type
_entity_poly.pdbx_seq_one_letter_code
_entity_poly.pdbx_strand_id
1 'polypeptide(L)'
;MCRFYRPISELDNQNGYADIFLRPRQEIYNDMEHSYIVELKYLNSKATDAQVASTIEQAKAQVCRYADTVNAKEQIGTTTLHKVYVVYRGVEMVACEEVVE
;
A
#
# COMPACT_ATOMS: atom_id res chain seq x y z
N MET A 1 -9.93 -9.53 -14.29
CA MET A 1 -9.63 -9.96 -12.90
C MET A 1 -8.15 -10.31 -12.82
N CYS A 2 -7.42 -9.80 -11.82
CA CYS A 2 -5.96 -10.03 -11.72
C CYS A 2 -5.67 -11.53 -11.54
N ARG A 3 -4.73 -12.08 -12.34
CA ARG A 3 -4.48 -13.53 -12.39
C ARG A 3 -3.67 -14.03 -11.19
N PHE A 4 -2.71 -13.22 -10.73
CA PHE A 4 -1.69 -13.60 -9.75
C PHE A 4 -2.00 -13.10 -8.34
N TYR A 5 -2.55 -11.89 -8.24
CA TYR A 5 -2.94 -11.29 -6.96
C TYR A 5 -4.45 -11.20 -6.83
N ARG A 6 -4.95 -11.32 -5.59
CA ARG A 6 -6.31 -10.90 -5.24
C ARG A 6 -6.22 -9.48 -4.66
N PRO A 7 -6.58 -8.42 -5.40
CA PRO A 7 -6.65 -7.09 -4.84
C PRO A 7 -7.78 -7.03 -3.83
N ILE A 8 -7.46 -6.54 -2.64
CA ILE A 8 -8.41 -6.32 -1.55
C ILE A 8 -8.35 -4.83 -1.26
N SER A 9 -9.41 -4.10 -1.62
CA SER A 9 -9.67 -2.75 -1.13
C SER A 9 -10.53 -2.88 0.12
N GLU A 10 -10.18 -2.23 1.22
CA GLU A 10 -11.12 -2.10 2.33
C GLU A 10 -12.32 -1.26 1.87
N LEU A 11 -13.53 -1.73 2.21
CA LEU A 11 -14.77 -0.98 1.97
C LEU A 11 -14.74 0.32 2.79
N ASP A 12 -15.31 1.40 2.25
CA ASP A 12 -15.36 2.78 2.77
C ASP A 12 -15.88 2.97 4.22
N ASN A 13 -16.21 1.89 4.93
CA ASN A 13 -16.95 1.91 6.19
C ASN A 13 -16.10 1.64 7.45
N GLN A 14 -14.77 1.54 7.36
CA GLN A 14 -13.88 1.41 8.52
C GLN A 14 -12.61 2.29 8.39
N ASN A 15 -12.74 3.59 8.66
CA ASN A 15 -11.63 4.51 8.99
C ASN A 15 -10.38 4.52 8.08
N GLY A 16 -10.48 4.06 6.82
CA GLY A 16 -9.53 4.28 5.72
C GLY A 16 -8.08 3.96 6.06
N TYR A 17 -7.71 2.68 6.11
CA TYR A 17 -6.36 2.28 6.52
C TYR A 17 -5.38 2.00 5.37
N ALA A 18 -5.74 1.34 4.27
CA ALA A 18 -4.89 1.31 3.06
C ALA A 18 -5.68 1.12 1.77
N ASP A 19 -5.22 1.72 0.67
CA ASP A 19 -5.95 1.69 -0.60
C ASP A 19 -6.00 0.30 -1.25
N ILE A 20 -4.88 -0.44 -1.24
CA ILE A 20 -4.79 -1.73 -1.93
C ILE A 20 -3.90 -2.72 -1.17
N PHE A 21 -4.44 -3.88 -0.82
CA PHE A 21 -3.65 -5.06 -0.47
C PHE A 21 -3.63 -6.07 -1.63
N LEU A 22 -2.42 -6.45 -2.07
CA LEU A 22 -2.19 -7.46 -3.09
C LEU A 22 -1.81 -8.77 -2.41
N ARG A 23 -2.83 -9.59 -2.13
CA ARG A 23 -2.64 -10.93 -1.55
C ARG A 23 -2.22 -11.94 -2.63
N PRO A 24 -1.09 -12.65 -2.46
CA PRO A 24 -0.66 -13.68 -3.40
C PRO A 24 -1.62 -14.88 -3.35
N ARG A 25 -1.85 -15.51 -4.51
CA ARG A 25 -2.71 -16.70 -4.61
C ARG A 25 -1.90 -17.99 -4.42
N GLN A 26 -1.29 -18.15 -3.24
CA GLN A 26 -0.42 -19.30 -2.92
C GLN A 26 -1.12 -20.66 -3.01
N GLU A 27 -2.46 -20.69 -2.97
CA GLU A 27 -3.30 -21.89 -3.23
C GLU A 27 -3.13 -22.45 -4.66
N ILE A 28 -2.70 -21.60 -5.61
CA ILE A 28 -2.56 -21.94 -7.04
C ILE A 28 -1.11 -21.76 -7.51
N TYR A 29 -0.43 -20.75 -7.00
CA TYR A 29 0.94 -20.39 -7.35
C TYR A 29 1.80 -20.44 -6.09
N ASN A 30 2.31 -21.63 -5.79
CA ASN A 30 3.03 -21.91 -4.54
C ASN A 30 4.45 -21.31 -4.49
N ASP A 31 4.95 -20.83 -5.62
CA ASP A 31 6.24 -20.15 -5.81
C ASP A 31 6.13 -18.63 -5.67
N MET A 32 4.97 -18.08 -5.34
CA MET A 32 4.83 -16.65 -5.04
C MET A 32 5.42 -16.31 -3.66
N GLU A 33 6.46 -15.48 -3.67
CA GLU A 33 7.24 -15.11 -2.48
C GLU A 33 6.89 -13.73 -1.90
N HIS A 34 6.08 -12.91 -2.60
CA HIS A 34 5.88 -11.50 -2.26
C HIS A 34 4.40 -11.11 -2.15
N SER A 35 4.10 -10.31 -1.14
CA SER A 35 2.82 -9.62 -0.96
C SER A 35 3.05 -8.11 -0.83
N TYR A 36 2.04 -7.30 -1.17
CA TYR A 36 2.19 -5.84 -1.18
C TYR A 36 1.01 -5.15 -0.52
N ILE A 37 1.29 -4.15 0.29
CA ILE A 37 0.34 -3.10 0.65
C ILE A 37 0.76 -1.86 -0.14
N VAL A 38 -0.18 -1.24 -0.82
CA VAL A 38 0.03 -0.01 -1.58
C VAL A 38 -0.89 1.06 -1.03
N GLU A 39 -0.30 2.14 -0.53
CA GLU A 39 -0.97 3.36 -0.11
C GLU A 39 -0.86 4.43 -1.19
N LEU A 40 -1.97 5.04 -1.59
CA LEU A 40 -2.04 6.08 -2.62
C LEU A 40 -2.47 7.41 -2.00
N LYS A 41 -1.64 8.43 -2.15
CA LYS A 41 -2.02 9.81 -1.81
C LYS A 41 -2.13 10.67 -3.03
N TYR A 42 -3.10 11.56 -3.02
CA TYR A 42 -3.28 12.59 -4.03
C TYR A 42 -3.24 13.98 -3.39
N LEU A 43 -2.52 14.87 -4.06
CA LEU A 43 -2.46 16.29 -3.81
C LEU A 43 -2.90 17.05 -5.05
N ASN A 44 -3.54 18.20 -4.86
CA ASN A 44 -3.81 19.14 -5.94
C ASN A 44 -2.50 19.54 -6.64
N SER A 45 -2.52 19.78 -7.95
CA SER A 45 -1.36 20.21 -8.74
C SER A 45 -0.67 21.48 -8.21
N LYS A 46 -1.37 22.31 -7.42
CA LYS A 46 -0.82 23.52 -6.78
C LYS A 46 -0.25 23.29 -5.38
N ALA A 47 -0.21 22.05 -4.89
CA ALA A 47 0.31 21.76 -3.55
C ALA A 47 1.80 22.13 -3.44
N THR A 48 2.16 22.70 -2.29
CA THR A 48 3.54 23.09 -2.01
C THR A 48 4.39 21.87 -1.69
N ASP A 49 5.72 22.00 -1.83
CA ASP A 49 6.63 20.90 -1.50
C ASP A 49 6.56 20.51 -0.02
N ALA A 50 6.24 21.47 0.87
CA ALA A 50 6.01 21.19 2.29
C ALA A 50 4.74 20.32 2.51
N GLN A 51 3.68 20.55 1.73
CA GLN A 51 2.49 19.69 1.75
C GLN A 51 2.82 18.29 1.22
N VAL A 52 3.60 18.20 0.13
CA VAL A 52 4.08 16.91 -0.40
C VAL A 52 4.86 16.13 0.65
N ALA A 53 5.83 16.77 1.32
CA ALA A 53 6.63 16.12 2.36
C ALA A 53 5.76 15.62 3.53
N SER A 54 4.81 16.44 4.00
CA SER A 54 3.87 16.03 5.05
C SER A 54 3.00 14.85 4.62
N THR A 55 2.53 14.83 3.38
CA THR A 55 1.73 13.73 2.83
C THR A 55 2.54 12.44 2.68
N ILE A 56 3.82 12.52 2.32
CA ILE A 56 4.72 11.36 2.27
C ILE A 56 4.83 10.73 3.67
N GLU A 57 5.06 11.52 4.71
CA GLU A 57 5.16 11.00 6.08
C GLU A 57 3.84 10.39 6.58
N GLN A 58 2.71 11.00 6.20
CA GLN A 58 1.39 10.41 6.48
C GLN A 58 1.20 9.07 5.76
N ALA A 59 1.59 8.97 4.49
CA ALA A 59 1.49 7.74 3.72
C ALA A 59 2.36 6.62 4.31
N LYS A 60 3.60 6.93 4.71
CA LYS A 60 4.50 6.00 5.41
C LYS A 60 3.88 5.50 6.72
N ALA A 61 3.39 6.42 7.55
CA ALA A 61 2.76 6.04 8.81
C ALA A 61 1.51 5.18 8.59
N GLN A 62 0.75 5.46 7.54
CA GLN A 62 -0.47 4.74 7.21
C GLN A 62 -0.19 3.32 6.71
N VAL A 63 0.73 3.15 5.75
CA VAL A 63 1.10 1.83 5.23
C VAL A 63 1.69 0.93 6.32
N CYS A 64 2.50 1.49 7.24
CA CYS A 64 3.01 0.76 8.40
C CYS A 64 1.90 0.34 9.38
N ARG A 65 1.00 1.26 9.74
CA ARG A 65 -0.16 0.91 10.59
C ARG A 65 -1.01 -0.19 9.96
N TYR A 66 -1.24 -0.14 8.64
CA TYR A 66 -2.02 -1.19 7.98
C TYR A 66 -1.30 -2.54 8.01
N ALA A 67 0.02 -2.55 7.80
CA ALA A 67 0.82 -3.75 7.96
C ALA A 67 0.72 -4.37 9.36
N ASP A 68 0.55 -3.54 10.40
CA ASP A 68 0.32 -4.00 11.77
C ASP A 68 -1.11 -4.56 11.99
N THR A 69 -2.12 -4.01 11.29
CA THR A 69 -3.54 -4.42 11.44
C THR A 69 -3.91 -5.64 10.60
N VAL A 70 -3.30 -5.79 9.43
CA VAL A 70 -3.37 -7.05 8.70
C VAL A 70 -2.75 -8.06 9.65
N ASN A 71 -3.48 -9.11 10.05
CA ASN A 71 -2.88 -10.27 10.72
C ASN A 71 -1.84 -10.84 9.74
N ALA A 72 -0.64 -10.26 9.74
CA ALA A 72 0.33 -10.38 8.67
C ALA A 72 0.62 -11.87 8.45
N LYS A 73 0.77 -12.61 9.56
CA LYS A 73 0.97 -14.06 9.58
C LYS A 73 -0.17 -14.88 8.96
N GLU A 74 -1.43 -14.46 9.07
CA GLU A 74 -2.57 -15.23 8.54
C GLU A 74 -2.87 -14.91 7.08
N GLN A 75 -2.60 -13.68 6.62
CA GLN A 75 -2.96 -13.25 5.27
C GLN A 75 -1.80 -13.32 4.26
N ILE A 76 -0.56 -13.11 4.68
CA ILE A 76 0.63 -13.12 3.81
C ILE A 76 1.29 -14.51 3.73
N GLY A 77 0.91 -15.44 4.61
CA GLY A 77 1.48 -16.78 4.66
C GLY A 77 2.99 -16.73 4.90
N THR A 78 3.77 -17.28 3.97
CA THR A 78 5.24 -17.28 3.99
C THR A 78 5.88 -16.14 3.17
N THR A 79 5.09 -15.22 2.61
CA THR A 79 5.61 -14.19 1.73
C THR A 79 6.25 -13.03 2.48
N THR A 80 7.23 -12.39 1.84
CA THR A 80 7.75 -11.09 2.24
C THR A 80 6.71 -10.02 1.94
N LEU A 81 6.34 -9.27 2.97
CA LEU A 81 5.40 -8.15 2.86
C LEU A 81 6.15 -6.86 2.52
N HIS A 82 5.81 -6.27 1.37
CA HIS A 82 6.29 -4.98 0.94
C HIS A 82 5.28 -3.88 1.26
N LYS A 83 5.76 -2.79 1.87
CA LYS A 83 4.96 -1.63 2.25
C LYS A 83 5.29 -0.48 1.31
N VAL A 84 4.45 -0.23 0.32
CA VAL A 84 4.71 0.77 -0.73
C VAL A 84 3.76 1.94 -0.56
N TYR A 85 4.27 3.15 -0.74
CA TYR A 85 3.42 4.35 -0.90
C TYR A 85 3.67 5.00 -2.25
N VAL A 86 2.64 5.62 -2.80
CA VAL A 86 2.70 6.43 -4.02
C VAL A 86 2.00 7.76 -3.74
N VAL A 87 2.67 8.88 -4.04
CA VAL A 87 2.11 10.22 -3.89
C VAL A 87 2.05 10.90 -5.25
N TYR A 88 0.86 11.33 -5.63
CA TYR A 88 0.62 12.15 -6.81
C TYR A 88 0.39 13.62 -6.43
N ARG A 89 0.96 14.53 -7.22
CA ARG A 89 0.62 15.96 -7.26
C ARG A 89 0.02 16.27 -8.63
N GLY A 90 -1.31 16.37 -8.70
CA GLY A 90 -2.01 16.40 -9.99
C GLY A 90 -1.73 15.12 -10.78
N VAL A 91 -1.07 15.24 -11.93
CA VAL A 91 -0.70 14.08 -12.78
C VAL A 91 0.74 13.60 -12.55
N GLU A 92 1.52 14.32 -11.74
CA GLU A 92 2.92 14.00 -11.47
C GLU A 92 3.02 13.03 -10.30
N MET A 93 3.70 11.89 -10.48
CA MET A 93 4.06 11.00 -9.38
C MET A 93 5.31 11.54 -8.70
N VAL A 94 5.12 12.24 -7.58
CA VAL A 94 6.19 12.95 -6.86
C VAL A 94 6.95 12.05 -5.88
N ALA A 95 6.36 10.92 -5.48
CA ALA A 95 7.05 9.88 -4.71
C ALA A 95 6.45 8.51 -4.98
N CYS A 96 7.29 7.48 -5.00
CA CYS A 96 6.89 6.07 -5.13
C CYS A 96 8.00 5.21 -4.54
N GLU A 97 7.87 4.85 -3.27
CA GLU A 97 8.94 4.18 -2.53
C GLU A 97 8.39 3.07 -1.63
N GLU A 98 9.26 2.11 -1.34
CA GLU A 98 9.03 1.11 -0.30
C GLU A 98 9.54 1.63 1.05
N VAL A 99 8.77 1.43 2.10
CA VAL A 99 9.20 1.74 3.47
C VAL A 99 10.15 0.65 3.95
N VAL A 100 11.45 0.97 3.95
CA VAL A 100 12.51 0.15 4.53
C VAL A 100 12.60 0.47 6.02
N GLU A 101 12.51 -0.55 6.89
CA GLU A 101 12.81 -0.44 8.33
C GLU A 101 14.32 -0.55 8.60
#